data_AF-A0A2S6PH83-F1
#
_entry.id   AF-A0A2S6PH83-F1
#
_cell.length_a   1.000
_cell.length_b   1.000
_cell.length_c   1.000
_cell.angle_alpha   90.00
_cell.angle_beta   90.00
_cell.angle_gamma   90.00
#
_symmetry.space_group_name_H-M   'P 1'
#
loop_
_entity.id
_entity.type
_entity.pdbx_description
1 polymer ?
#
loop_
_entity_poly.entity_id
_entity_poly.type
_entity_poly.pdbx_seq_one_letter_code
_entity_poly.pdbx_strand_id
1 'polypeptide(L)'
;MCPLLLDRVGCSAPMISVTDREICERALVSGQIDVVREYAATFADLLNTGATGTDAAPVGTPGLTTTMKAARRLAEPRGLTVLEPGRAVDQNAFPVAVPHAAKHRLQTLSDLGRSGLPVRLAAGDECVQRPHGAPGLKETYDIGVTAVDPRGVGTTGVTGGPARPAEYRRFRGAQPPCPALPDSLP
;
A
#
# COMPACT_ATOMS: atom_id res chain seq x y z
N MET A 1 8.02 12.34 -3.28
CA MET A 1 6.71 12.90 -3.71
C MET A 1 6.31 14.08 -2.84
N CYS A 2 6.35 13.97 -1.50
CA CYS A 2 6.06 15.11 -0.62
C CYS A 2 7.03 16.31 -0.77
N PRO A 3 8.36 16.13 -0.84
CA PRO A 3 9.28 17.27 -1.02
C PRO A 3 9.02 18.04 -2.31
N LEU A 4 8.79 17.32 -3.41
CA LEU A 4 8.45 17.94 -4.71
C LEU A 4 7.11 18.70 -4.71
N LEU A 5 6.19 18.40 -3.80
CA LEU A 5 4.93 19.14 -3.65
C LEU A 5 5.09 20.36 -2.71
N LEU A 6 5.95 20.24 -1.69
CA LEU A 6 6.27 21.34 -0.77
C LEU A 6 7.17 22.38 -1.44
N ASP A 7 8.15 21.94 -2.23
CA ASP A 7 8.98 22.80 -3.07
C ASP A 7 8.11 23.59 -4.06
N ARG A 8 7.04 22.97 -4.57
CA ARG A 8 6.08 23.61 -5.49
C ARG A 8 5.33 24.80 -4.87
N VAL A 9 5.28 24.88 -3.55
CA VAL A 9 4.64 25.97 -2.81
C VAL A 9 5.62 26.85 -2.05
N GLY A 10 6.92 26.71 -2.32
CA GLY A 10 7.98 27.53 -1.72
C GLY A 10 8.45 27.05 -0.35
N CYS A 11 8.05 25.86 0.08
CA CYS A 11 8.51 25.26 1.33
C CYS A 11 9.66 24.29 1.05
N SER A 12 10.89 24.70 1.39
CA SER A 12 12.06 23.82 1.30
C SER A 12 11.99 22.74 2.39
N ALA A 13 11.84 21.47 1.99
CA ALA A 13 11.71 20.34 2.90
C ALA A 13 12.93 19.40 2.77
N PRO A 14 13.95 19.49 3.65
CA PRO A 14 15.05 18.53 3.64
C PRO A 14 14.53 17.11 3.90
N MET A 15 14.98 16.14 3.10
CA MET A 15 14.61 14.74 3.29
C MET A 15 15.51 14.10 4.35
N ILE A 16 14.87 13.40 5.28
CA ILE A 16 15.54 12.52 6.24
C ILE A 16 15.05 11.11 5.95
N SER A 17 15.97 10.16 5.80
CA SER A 17 15.65 8.74 5.69
C SER A 17 15.66 8.13 7.07
N VAL A 18 14.50 7.64 7.50
CA VAL A 18 14.34 6.93 8.77
C VAL A 18 13.83 5.54 8.45
N THR A 19 14.44 4.52 9.05
CA THR A 19 14.15 3.10 8.78
C THR A 19 13.00 2.56 9.61
N ASP A 20 12.85 3.03 10.85
CA ASP A 20 11.85 2.50 11.78
C ASP A 20 10.63 3.42 11.90
N ARG A 21 9.46 2.85 11.62
CA ARG A 21 8.17 3.58 11.62
C ARG A 21 7.83 4.18 12.99
N GLU A 22 8.14 3.49 14.08
CA GLU A 22 7.92 4.00 15.45
C GLU A 22 8.83 5.20 15.76
N ILE A 23 10.04 5.23 15.18
CA ILE A 23 10.95 6.37 15.30
C ILE A 23 10.40 7.54 14.47
N CYS A 24 9.89 7.28 13.25
CA CYS A 24 9.20 8.29 12.46
C CYS A 24 8.00 8.90 13.19
N GLU A 25 7.15 8.09 13.82
CA GLU A 25 5.97 8.58 14.54
C GLU A 25 6.35 9.48 15.71
N ARG A 26 7.30 9.04 16.56
CA ARG A 26 7.76 9.87 17.68
C ARG A 26 8.38 11.17 17.19
N ALA A 27 9.16 11.13 16.11
CA ALA A 27 9.74 12.32 15.50
C ALA A 27 8.69 13.24 14.87
N LEU A 28 7.59 12.69 14.34
CA LEU A 28 6.46 13.46 13.81
C LEU A 28 5.70 14.16 14.94
N VAL A 29 5.42 13.47 16.06
CA VAL A 29 4.73 14.06 17.22
C VAL A 29 5.61 15.09 17.94
N SER A 30 6.93 14.86 18.00
CA SER A 30 7.87 15.81 18.62
C SER A 30 8.20 17.02 17.75
N GLY A 31 7.74 17.06 16.49
CA GLY A 31 8.02 18.14 15.54
C GLY A 31 9.42 18.09 14.93
N GLN A 32 10.15 16.98 15.06
CA GLN A 32 11.42 16.75 14.36
C GLN A 32 11.21 16.38 12.87
N ILE A 33 10.02 15.91 12.52
CA ILE A 33 9.55 15.68 11.14
C ILE A 33 8.24 16.43 10.98
N ASP A 34 8.13 17.25 9.93
CA ASP A 34 6.90 18.00 9.65
C ASP A 34 5.88 17.17 8.85
N VAL A 35 6.36 16.34 7.92
CA VAL A 35 5.51 15.57 7.00
C VAL A 35 6.13 14.20 6.73
N VAL A 36 5.32 13.15 6.86
CA VAL A 36 5.68 11.78 6.48
C VAL A 36 4.66 11.21 5.51
N ARG A 37 5.09 10.34 4.60
CA ARG A 37 4.15 9.51 3.83
C ARG A 37 3.89 8.24 4.62
N GLU A 38 2.62 7.96 4.87
CA GLU A 38 2.22 6.72 5.50
C GLU A 38 1.16 5.95 4.73
N TYR A 39 1.06 4.67 5.05
CA TYR A 39 -0.01 3.79 4.59
C TYR A 39 -1.19 3.86 5.56
N ALA A 40 -2.37 4.22 5.07
CA ALA A 40 -3.51 4.58 5.92
C ALA A 40 -3.89 3.51 6.96
N ALA A 41 -3.96 2.24 6.56
CA ALA A 41 -4.32 1.15 7.47
C ALA A 41 -3.24 0.93 8.54
N THR A 42 -1.99 0.80 8.10
CA THR A 42 -0.87 0.55 9.01
C THR A 42 -0.63 1.71 9.98
N PHE A 43 -0.85 2.94 9.54
CA PHE A 43 -0.75 4.11 10.41
C PHE A 43 -1.90 4.17 11.42
N ALA A 44 -3.12 3.83 11.00
CA ALA A 44 -4.25 3.73 11.93
C ALA A 44 -4.00 2.67 13.01
N ASP A 45 -3.46 1.51 12.63
CA ASP A 45 -3.11 0.43 13.57
C ASP A 45 -1.99 0.85 14.52
N LEU A 46 -0.93 1.48 14.00
CA LEU A 46 0.17 2.00 14.81
C LEU A 46 -0.33 2.98 15.88
N LEU A 47 -1.14 3.97 15.49
CA LEU A 47 -1.70 4.96 16.41
C LEU A 47 -2.63 4.32 17.46
N ASN A 48 -3.33 3.25 17.08
CA ASN A 48 -4.19 2.49 17.98
C ASN A 48 -3.36 1.70 19.00
N THR A 49 -2.34 0.98 18.54
CA THR A 49 -1.37 0.28 19.40
C THR A 49 -0.70 1.25 20.37
N GLY A 50 -0.28 2.44 19.91
CA GLY A 50 0.29 3.47 20.77
C GLY A 50 -0.70 4.06 21.79
N ALA A 51 -2.01 3.96 21.55
CA ALA A 51 -3.05 4.42 22.48
C ALA A 51 -3.52 3.34 23.46
N THR A 52 -3.63 2.09 23.02
CA THR A 52 -4.31 1.01 23.76
C THR A 52 -3.39 -0.15 24.14
N GLY A 53 -2.12 -0.13 23.72
CA GLY A 53 -1.13 -1.19 23.99
C GLY A 53 -0.98 -2.19 22.84
N THR A 54 -0.03 -3.11 22.97
CA THR A 54 0.38 -4.08 21.94
C THR A 54 -0.71 -5.06 21.51
N ASP A 55 -1.70 -5.30 22.38
CA ASP A 55 -2.81 -6.23 22.12
C ASP A 55 -4.01 -5.55 21.43
N ALA A 56 -3.83 -4.31 20.95
CA ALA A 56 -4.84 -3.57 20.23
C ALA A 56 -5.36 -4.36 19.03
N ALA A 57 -6.68 -4.49 18.92
CA ALA A 57 -7.28 -4.99 17.70
C ALA A 57 -6.98 -4.03 16.52
N PRO A 58 -6.71 -4.54 15.31
CA PRO A 58 -6.54 -3.69 14.14
C PRO A 58 -7.78 -2.84 13.87
N VAL A 59 -7.55 -1.57 13.56
CA VAL A 59 -8.57 -0.60 13.13
C VAL A 59 -8.41 -0.23 11.65
N GLY A 60 -7.27 -0.57 11.05
CA GLY A 60 -7.06 -0.57 9.62
C GLY A 60 -7.93 -1.61 8.94
N THR A 61 -8.78 -1.16 8.00
CA THR A 61 -9.68 -2.02 7.24
C THR A 61 -9.44 -1.87 5.73
N PRO A 62 -9.94 -2.81 4.89
CA PRO A 62 -9.95 -2.63 3.45
C PRO A 62 -10.76 -1.40 2.99
N GLY A 63 -11.71 -0.93 3.81
CA GLY A 63 -12.54 0.23 3.52
C GLY A 63 -11.81 1.55 3.79
N LEU A 64 -11.44 2.27 2.74
CA LEU A 64 -10.67 3.52 2.84
C LEU A 64 -11.34 4.54 3.79
N THR A 65 -12.64 4.80 3.63
CA THR A 65 -13.37 5.78 4.45
C THR A 65 -13.33 5.43 5.94
N THR A 66 -13.56 4.16 6.28
CA THR A 66 -13.53 3.67 7.66
C THR A 66 -12.13 3.82 8.25
N THR A 67 -11.12 3.41 7.50
CA THR A 67 -9.71 3.50 7.90
C THR A 67 -9.27 4.95 8.10
N MET A 68 -9.59 5.86 7.17
CA MET A 68 -9.25 7.29 7.28
C MET A 68 -9.95 7.95 8.47
N LYS A 69 -11.21 7.59 8.75
CA LYS A 69 -11.94 8.08 9.93
C LYS A 69 -11.28 7.64 11.23
N ALA A 70 -10.86 6.37 11.32
CA ALA A 70 -10.13 5.86 12.48
C ALA A 70 -8.79 6.57 12.64
N ALA A 71 -8.02 6.71 11.56
CA ALA A 71 -6.72 7.38 11.55
C ALA A 71 -6.83 8.83 12.03
N ARG A 72 -7.76 9.63 11.49
CA ARG A 72 -8.00 11.03 11.89
C ARG A 72 -8.35 11.15 13.38
N ARG A 73 -9.31 10.34 13.84
CA ARG A 73 -9.73 10.32 15.25
C ARG A 73 -8.58 10.01 16.21
N LEU A 74 -7.67 9.12 15.82
CA LEU A 74 -6.50 8.75 16.63
C LEU A 74 -5.37 9.79 16.52
N ALA A 75 -5.24 10.47 15.39
CA ALA A 75 -4.18 11.45 15.14
C ALA A 75 -4.45 12.81 15.77
N GLU A 76 -5.69 13.29 15.74
CA GLU A 76 -6.09 14.64 16.22
C GLU A 76 -5.66 14.94 17.66
N PRO A 77 -5.85 14.05 18.67
CA PRO A 77 -5.42 14.31 20.04
C PRO A 77 -3.90 14.44 20.21
N ARG A 78 -3.12 14.02 19.21
CA ARG A 78 -1.66 14.09 19.18
C ARG A 78 -1.15 15.31 18.40
N GLY A 79 -2.04 16.22 18.00
CA GLY A 79 -1.71 17.40 17.20
C GLY A 79 -1.37 17.09 15.74
N LEU A 80 -1.68 15.88 15.27
CA LEU A 80 -1.37 15.43 13.91
C LEU A 80 -2.56 15.63 12.98
N THR A 81 -2.29 16.12 11.77
CA THR A 81 -3.30 16.27 10.72
C THR A 81 -3.12 15.20 9.64
N VAL A 82 -4.14 14.37 9.44
CA VAL A 82 -4.14 13.33 8.38
C VAL A 82 -4.78 13.89 7.11
N LEU A 83 -3.94 14.12 6.10
CA LEU A 83 -4.33 14.63 4.79
C LEU A 83 -5.14 13.61 3.97
N GLU A 84 -5.67 14.06 2.83
CA GLU A 84 -6.38 13.19 1.89
C GLU A 84 -5.48 12.06 1.37
N PRO A 85 -6.02 10.83 1.23
CA PRO A 85 -5.23 9.70 0.79
C PRO A 85 -4.88 9.80 -0.69
N GLY A 86 -3.72 9.28 -1.07
CA GLY A 86 -3.36 9.11 -2.47
C GLY A 86 -4.29 8.13 -3.18
N ARG A 87 -4.43 8.27 -4.50
CA ARG A 87 -5.20 7.33 -5.34
C ARG A 87 -4.58 5.93 -5.43
N ALA A 88 -3.29 5.80 -5.15
CA ALA A 88 -2.59 4.53 -5.20
C ALA A 88 -2.98 3.67 -4.00
N VAL A 89 -3.39 2.44 -4.28
CA VAL A 89 -3.67 1.42 -3.27
C VAL A 89 -2.48 0.48 -3.22
N ASP A 90 -1.84 0.39 -2.05
CA ASP A 90 -0.78 -0.58 -1.76
C ASP A 90 -1.37 -1.65 -0.85
N GLN A 91 -1.89 -2.67 -1.49
CA GLN A 91 -2.50 -3.85 -0.87
C GLN A 91 -1.95 -5.09 -1.58
N ASN A 92 -1.96 -6.23 -0.91
CA ASN A 92 -1.65 -7.50 -1.55
C ASN A 92 -2.56 -7.69 -2.78
N ALA A 93 -1.93 -7.91 -3.93
CA ALA A 93 -2.61 -8.09 -5.21
C ALA A 93 -2.10 -9.34 -5.90
N PHE A 94 -3.00 -10.01 -6.63
CA PHE A 94 -2.71 -11.20 -7.42
C PHE A 94 -2.89 -10.89 -8.91
N PRO A 95 -1.88 -10.31 -9.57
CA PRO A 95 -2.00 -9.93 -10.97
C PRO A 95 -2.03 -11.16 -11.88
N VAL A 96 -2.91 -11.13 -12.88
CA VAL A 96 -2.97 -12.09 -13.99
C VAL A 96 -2.69 -11.37 -15.30
N ALA A 97 -2.06 -12.08 -16.25
CA ALA A 97 -1.76 -11.51 -17.55
C ALA A 97 -3.05 -11.09 -18.29
N VAL A 98 -3.06 -9.91 -18.90
CA VAL A 98 -4.25 -9.35 -19.59
C VAL A 98 -4.85 -10.33 -20.62
N PRO A 99 -4.07 -10.99 -21.50
CA PRO A 99 -4.65 -11.95 -22.45
C PRO A 99 -5.30 -13.16 -21.77
N HIS A 100 -4.75 -13.60 -20.63
CA HIS A 100 -5.30 -14.72 -19.86
C HIS A 100 -6.62 -14.33 -19.18
N ALA A 101 -6.63 -13.16 -18.53
CA ALA A 101 -7.84 -12.63 -17.90
C ALA A 101 -8.97 -12.43 -18.93
N ALA A 102 -8.66 -11.88 -20.11
CA ALA A 102 -9.64 -11.71 -21.18
C ALA A 102 -10.20 -13.05 -21.70
N LYS A 103 -9.32 -14.03 -21.95
CA LYS A 103 -9.70 -15.37 -22.43
C LYS A 103 -10.66 -16.08 -21.46
N HIS A 104 -10.43 -15.93 -20.16
CA HIS A 104 -11.19 -16.60 -19.11
C HIS A 104 -12.23 -15.71 -18.43
N ARG A 105 -12.44 -14.48 -18.95
CA ARG A 105 -13.38 -13.47 -18.42
C ARG A 105 -13.18 -13.18 -16.92
N LEU A 106 -11.92 -13.09 -16.50
CA LEU A 106 -11.55 -12.83 -15.10
C LEU A 106 -11.45 -11.32 -14.85
N GLN A 107 -12.24 -10.81 -13.90
CA GLN A 107 -12.12 -9.42 -13.41
C GLN A 107 -11.77 -9.37 -11.92
N THR A 108 -12.15 -10.40 -11.17
CA THR A 108 -11.99 -10.50 -9.72
C THR A 108 -11.40 -11.85 -9.31
N LEU A 109 -10.91 -11.96 -8.07
CA LEU A 109 -10.53 -13.25 -7.49
C LEU A 109 -11.73 -14.20 -7.38
N SER A 110 -12.94 -13.68 -7.12
CA SER A 110 -14.15 -14.49 -7.11
C SER A 110 -14.47 -15.10 -8.48
N ASP A 111 -14.17 -14.40 -9.58
CA ASP A 111 -14.29 -14.99 -10.93
C ASP A 111 -13.32 -16.14 -11.13
N LEU A 112 -12.08 -15.98 -10.65
CA LEU A 112 -11.06 -17.03 -10.71
C LEU A 112 -11.47 -18.26 -9.89
N GLY A 113 -11.99 -18.06 -8.67
CA GLY A 113 -12.53 -19.15 -7.85
C GLY A 113 -13.66 -19.91 -8.55
N ARG A 114 -14.66 -19.19 -9.08
CA ARG A 114 -15.78 -19.79 -9.83
C ARG A 114 -15.36 -20.49 -11.11
N SER A 115 -14.26 -20.07 -11.73
CA SER A 115 -13.79 -20.66 -12.99
C SER A 115 -13.29 -22.10 -12.86
N GLY A 116 -12.90 -22.52 -11.65
CA GLY A 116 -12.29 -23.83 -11.40
C GLY A 116 -10.94 -24.03 -12.08
N LEU A 117 -10.32 -22.97 -12.61
CA LEU A 117 -9.02 -23.05 -13.27
C LEU A 117 -7.93 -23.43 -12.26
N PRO A 118 -6.96 -24.27 -12.64
CA PRO A 118 -5.82 -24.57 -11.78
C PRO A 118 -4.97 -23.31 -11.58
N VAL A 119 -4.71 -22.95 -10.31
CA VAL A 119 -3.94 -21.73 -9.97
C VAL A 119 -2.55 -22.10 -9.48
N ARG A 120 -1.52 -21.59 -10.15
CA ARG A 120 -0.14 -21.56 -9.64
C ARG A 120 0.22 -20.13 -9.30
N LEU A 121 0.81 -19.89 -8.12
CA LEU A 121 1.18 -18.56 -7.65
C LEU A 121 2.68 -18.33 -7.76
N ALA A 122 3.08 -17.23 -8.40
CA ALA A 122 4.44 -16.74 -8.32
C ALA A 122 4.58 -15.87 -7.05
N ALA A 123 5.06 -16.44 -5.96
CA ALA A 123 5.17 -15.81 -4.64
C ALA A 123 6.31 -16.46 -3.85
N GLY A 124 6.80 -15.82 -2.78
CA GLY A 124 7.75 -16.46 -1.88
C GLY A 124 7.13 -17.65 -1.14
N ASP A 125 7.97 -18.53 -0.60
CA ASP A 125 7.53 -19.76 0.07
C ASP A 125 6.63 -19.46 1.28
N GLU A 126 6.76 -18.28 1.89
CA GLU A 126 5.90 -17.82 2.97
C GLU A 126 4.41 -17.72 2.58
N CYS A 127 4.12 -17.58 1.28
CA CYS A 127 2.75 -17.49 0.77
C CYS A 127 1.92 -18.75 1.07
N VAL A 128 2.57 -19.91 1.22
CA VAL A 128 1.88 -21.18 1.52
C VAL A 128 1.23 -21.14 2.92
N GLN A 129 1.84 -20.44 3.87
CA GLN A 129 1.42 -20.46 5.27
C GLN A 129 0.76 -19.16 5.73
N ARG A 130 1.03 -18.03 5.05
CA ARG A 130 0.50 -16.74 5.47
C ARG A 130 -1.02 -16.70 5.36
N PRO A 131 -1.75 -16.16 6.35
CA PRO A 131 -3.20 -16.00 6.28
C PRO A 131 -3.67 -15.25 5.02
N HIS A 132 -2.92 -14.22 4.60
CA HIS A 132 -3.22 -13.46 3.37
C HIS A 132 -2.61 -14.06 2.08
N GLY A 133 -2.03 -15.26 2.17
CA GLY A 133 -1.48 -16.02 1.05
C GLY A 133 -2.45 -17.09 0.53
N ALA A 134 -1.96 -18.29 0.26
CA ALA A 134 -2.76 -19.41 -0.22
C ALA A 134 -3.95 -19.79 0.70
N PRO A 135 -3.81 -19.82 2.04
CA PRO A 135 -4.93 -20.07 2.95
C PRO A 135 -6.10 -19.09 2.76
N GLY A 136 -5.84 -17.79 2.75
CA GLY A 136 -6.89 -16.77 2.59
C GLY A 136 -7.55 -16.80 1.22
N LEU A 137 -6.79 -17.12 0.17
CA LEU A 137 -7.35 -17.34 -1.17
C LEU A 137 -8.34 -18.50 -1.21
N LYS A 138 -8.04 -19.59 -0.49
CA LYS A 138 -8.93 -20.74 -0.38
C LYS A 138 -10.17 -20.40 0.45
N GLU A 139 -9.99 -19.80 1.62
CA GLU A 139 -11.09 -19.50 2.54
C GLU A 139 -12.08 -18.46 1.99
N THR A 140 -11.57 -17.39 1.37
CA THR A 140 -12.40 -16.25 0.95
C THR A 140 -12.95 -16.42 -0.47
N TYR A 141 -12.18 -17.03 -1.38
CA TYR A 141 -12.50 -17.05 -2.81
C TYR A 141 -12.64 -18.47 -3.38
N ASP A 142 -12.52 -19.51 -2.54
CA ASP A 142 -12.52 -20.92 -2.95
C ASP A 142 -11.43 -21.28 -3.99
N ILE A 143 -10.34 -20.50 -4.03
CA ILE A 143 -9.22 -20.74 -4.95
C ILE A 143 -8.27 -21.79 -4.37
N GLY A 144 -8.16 -22.94 -5.03
CA GLY A 144 -7.14 -23.94 -4.74
C GLY A 144 -5.81 -23.65 -5.44
N VAL A 145 -4.77 -23.30 -4.68
CA VAL A 145 -3.42 -23.12 -5.21
C VAL A 145 -2.75 -24.49 -5.38
N THR A 146 -2.42 -24.85 -6.61
CA THR A 146 -1.82 -26.15 -6.96
C THR A 146 -0.31 -26.17 -6.81
N ALA A 147 0.34 -25.00 -6.92
CA ALA A 147 1.76 -24.84 -6.63
C ALA A 147 2.11 -23.37 -6.35
N VAL A 148 3.12 -23.17 -5.50
CA VAL A 148 3.81 -21.88 -5.34
C VAL A 148 5.15 -21.96 -6.04
N ASP A 149 5.49 -20.90 -6.75
CA ASP A 149 6.70 -20.75 -7.55
C ASP A 149 7.47 -19.53 -7.02
N PRO A 150 8.72 -19.66 -6.54
CA PRO A 150 9.45 -18.62 -5.81
C PRO A 150 9.95 -17.46 -6.71
N ARG A 151 9.21 -17.13 -7.76
CA ARG A 151 9.51 -16.11 -8.78
C ARG A 151 8.58 -14.88 -8.69
N GLY A 152 8.05 -14.60 -7.50
CA GLY A 152 7.14 -13.48 -7.24
C GLY A 152 7.85 -12.13 -7.08
N VAL A 153 7.08 -11.04 -7.21
CA VAL A 153 7.58 -9.69 -6.90
C VAL A 153 7.89 -9.64 -5.40
N GLY A 154 9.16 -9.40 -5.06
CA GLY A 154 9.65 -9.39 -3.67
C GLY A 154 10.38 -10.66 -3.21
N THR A 155 10.55 -11.68 -4.06
CA THR A 155 11.39 -12.85 -3.71
C THR A 155 12.88 -12.55 -3.89
N THR A 156 13.70 -12.99 -2.93
CA THR A 156 15.16 -12.76 -2.90
C THR A 156 15.95 -13.53 -3.98
N GLY A 157 15.27 -14.27 -4.87
CA GLY A 157 15.87 -15.11 -5.90
C GLY A 157 15.82 -14.57 -7.34
N VAL A 158 15.32 -13.35 -7.59
CA VAL A 158 15.29 -12.78 -8.95
C VAL A 158 16.68 -12.26 -9.32
N THR A 159 17.58 -13.17 -9.72
CA THR A 159 18.78 -12.79 -10.49
C THR A 159 18.32 -12.43 -11.92
N GLY A 160 18.67 -11.21 -12.35
CA GLY A 160 18.16 -10.59 -13.56
C GLY A 160 18.31 -11.43 -14.84
N GLY A 161 17.17 -11.89 -15.37
CA GLY A 161 16.99 -12.18 -16.79
C GLY A 161 16.14 -11.08 -17.42
N PRO A 162 16.28 -10.79 -18.73
CA PRO A 162 15.69 -9.59 -19.33
C PRO A 162 14.16 -9.66 -19.20
N ALA A 163 13.62 -8.75 -18.39
CA ALA A 163 12.20 -8.46 -18.38
C ALA A 163 11.83 -8.01 -19.80
N ARG A 164 11.04 -8.83 -20.53
CA ARG A 164 10.37 -8.36 -21.73
C ARG A 164 9.45 -7.22 -21.30
N PRO A 165 9.51 -6.04 -21.93
CA PRO A 165 8.69 -4.92 -21.50
C PRO A 165 7.22 -5.25 -21.77
N ALA A 166 6.44 -5.40 -20.70
CA ALA A 166 5.01 -5.14 -20.78
C ALA A 166 4.85 -3.61 -20.78
N GLU A 167 4.24 -3.07 -21.84
CA GLU A 167 3.99 -1.64 -21.94
C GLU A 167 3.11 -1.18 -20.77
N TYR A 168 3.70 -0.40 -19.86
CA TYR A 168 2.99 0.40 -18.87
C TYR A 168 3.13 1.87 -19.26
N ARG A 169 2.01 2.53 -19.49
CA ARG A 169 1.97 3.92 -19.96
C ARG A 169 2.38 4.87 -18.84
N ARG A 170 3.44 5.65 -19.05
CA ARG A 170 3.88 6.77 -18.19
C ARG A 170 4.07 8.01 -19.05
N PHE A 171 3.49 9.14 -18.68
CA PHE A 171 3.71 10.44 -19.35
C PHE A 171 4.47 11.42 -18.44
N ARG A 172 5.35 12.26 -19.01
CA ARG A 172 6.23 13.26 -18.35
C ARG A 172 6.28 14.58 -19.14
N GLY A 173 6.58 15.68 -18.41
CA GLY A 173 7.12 16.98 -18.89
C GLY A 173 6.14 18.16 -18.65
N ALA A 174 6.49 19.41 -18.29
CA ALA A 174 7.69 20.15 -17.84
C ALA A 174 7.20 21.50 -17.17
N GLN A 175 8.02 22.20 -16.36
CA GLN A 175 7.72 23.38 -15.48
C GLN A 175 7.68 24.77 -16.19
N PRO A 176 6.97 25.81 -15.63
CA PRO A 176 7.56 26.83 -14.69
C PRO A 176 6.55 27.27 -13.54
N PRO A 177 6.65 28.40 -12.76
CA PRO A 177 6.79 28.40 -11.27
C PRO A 177 5.62 28.95 -10.37
N CYS A 178 5.63 28.54 -9.07
CA CYS A 178 4.98 28.98 -7.77
C CYS A 178 3.50 29.48 -7.71
N PRO A 179 2.65 29.10 -6.70
CA PRO A 179 2.64 29.71 -5.35
C PRO A 179 2.04 28.84 -4.19
N ALA A 180 1.83 29.43 -3.00
CA ALA A 180 1.38 28.81 -1.73
C ALA A 180 0.09 27.94 -1.79
N LEU A 181 0.05 26.85 -1.00
CA LEU A 181 -1.05 25.86 -0.92
C LEU A 181 -2.20 26.36 -0.02
N PRO A 182 -3.48 26.38 -0.49
CA PRO A 182 -4.64 26.69 0.35
C PRO A 182 -5.25 25.44 1.02
N ASP A 183 -5.94 25.66 2.15
CA ASP A 183 -6.52 24.67 3.08
C ASP A 183 -7.70 23.83 2.55
N SER A 184 -8.00 23.88 1.25
CA SER A 184 -9.05 23.07 0.63
C SER A 184 -8.70 22.75 -0.82
N LEU A 185 -8.66 21.45 -1.14
CA LEU A 185 -8.54 20.94 -2.50
C LEU A 185 -9.94 20.48 -2.96
N PRO A 186 -10.46 20.95 -4.12
CA PRO A 186 -11.61 20.32 -4.80
C PRO A 186 -11.25 18.97 -5.44
#